data_AF-L7WFC1-F1
#
_entry.id   AF-L7WFC1-F1
#
_cell.length_a   1.000
_cell.length_b   1.000
_cell.length_c   1.000
_cell.angle_alpha   90.00
_cell.angle_beta   90.00
_cell.angle_gamma   90.00
#
_symmetry.space_group_name_H-M   'P 1'
#
loop_
_entity.id
_entity.type
_entity.pdbx_description
1 polymer ?
#
loop_
_entity_poly.entity_id
_entity_poly.type
_entity_poly.pdbx_seq_one_letter_code
_entity_poly.pdbx_strand_id
1 'polypeptide(L)'
;MKDIKQLNIDLRLKVRWWESKRWIYNLVVLLAGSFSIYETYTLFNYSLKLMDIILICIWAIGANIFYSLGTLTELFDWHYFHNKIKIYRFRWFFFISGSLFSCLWTSINITSSFYTYPIIP
;
A
#
# COMPACT_ATOMS: atom_id res chain seq x y z
N MET A 1 -35.05 -13.52 -1.30
CA MET A 1 -34.69 -12.50 -0.27
C MET A 1 -33.66 -13.02 0.75
N LYS A 2 -33.67 -14.30 1.13
CA LYS A 2 -32.62 -14.91 1.97
C LYS A 2 -31.23 -14.90 1.30
N ASP A 3 -31.16 -15.12 -0.01
CA ASP A 3 -29.89 -15.21 -0.75
C ASP A 3 -29.13 -13.89 -0.83
N ILE A 4 -29.82 -12.77 -1.03
CA ILE A 4 -29.22 -11.43 -1.07
C ILE A 4 -28.65 -11.04 0.30
N LYS A 5 -29.34 -11.41 1.40
CA LYS A 5 -28.83 -11.18 2.76
C LYS A 5 -27.57 -12.00 3.02
N GLN A 6 -27.56 -13.27 2.62
CA GLN A 6 -26.38 -14.13 2.78
C GLN A 6 -25.19 -13.62 1.98
N LEU A 7 -25.41 -13.22 0.71
CA LEU A 7 -24.40 -12.61 -0.15
C LEU A 7 -23.71 -11.40 0.49
N ASN A 8 -24.52 -10.50 1.07
CA ASN A 8 -24.03 -9.29 1.71
C ASN A 8 -23.21 -9.59 2.97
N ILE A 9 -23.57 -10.64 3.73
CA ILE A 9 -22.83 -11.06 4.92
C ILE A 9 -21.44 -11.59 4.50
N ASP A 10 -21.39 -12.45 3.49
CA ASP A 10 -20.14 -13.06 3.02
C ASP A 10 -19.16 -12.02 2.45
N LEU A 11 -19.68 -11.05 1.69
CA LEU A 11 -18.90 -9.93 1.18
C LEU A 11 -18.32 -9.06 2.30
N ARG A 12 -19.14 -8.71 3.30
CA ARG A 12 -18.69 -7.92 4.46
C ARG A 12 -17.57 -8.63 5.21
N LEU A 13 -17.66 -9.94 5.39
CA LEU A 13 -16.63 -10.72 6.08
C LEU A 13 -15.30 -10.74 5.32
N LYS A 14 -15.34 -10.86 3.99
CA LYS A 14 -14.14 -10.81 3.12
C LYS A 14 -13.47 -9.44 3.17
N VAL A 15 -14.24 -8.37 3.00
CA VAL A 15 -13.73 -6.98 3.03
C VAL A 15 -13.22 -6.61 4.43
N ARG A 16 -13.91 -7.04 5.49
CA ARG A 16 -13.53 -6.72 6.89
C ARG A 16 -12.12 -7.18 7.23
N TRP A 17 -11.66 -8.29 6.66
CA TRP A 17 -10.28 -8.75 6.87
C TRP A 17 -9.27 -7.73 6.34
N TRP A 18 -9.43 -7.29 5.09
CA TRP A 18 -8.56 -6.29 4.47
C TRP A 18 -8.66 -4.93 5.17
N GLU A 19 -9.84 -4.49 5.56
CA GLU A 19 -9.99 -3.25 6.32
C GLU A 19 -9.29 -3.30 7.69
N SER A 20 -9.37 -4.45 8.38
CA SER A 20 -8.72 -4.61 9.69
C SER A 20 -7.19 -4.55 9.63
N LYS A 21 -6.59 -4.74 8.45
CA LYS A 21 -5.14 -4.74 8.23
C LYS A 21 -4.62 -3.48 7.54
N ARG A 22 -5.52 -2.60 7.09
CA ARG A 22 -5.17 -1.34 6.40
C ARG A 22 -4.27 -0.44 7.25
N TRP A 23 -4.54 -0.35 8.55
CA TRP A 23 -3.71 0.45 9.46
C TRP A 23 -2.29 -0.09 9.59
N ILE A 24 -2.11 -1.43 9.62
CA ILE A 24 -0.79 -2.07 9.69
C ILE A 24 -0.01 -1.75 8.41
N TYR A 25 -0.65 -1.91 7.25
CA TYR A 25 -0.05 -1.56 5.97
C TYR A 25 0.39 -0.09 5.94
N ASN A 26 -0.50 0.84 6.31
CA ASN A 26 -0.18 2.27 6.33
C ASN A 26 0.96 2.59 7.31
N LEU A 27 1.00 1.94 8.47
CA LEU A 27 2.07 2.13 9.45
C LEU A 27 3.42 1.63 8.90
N VAL A 28 3.44 0.46 8.26
CA VAL A 28 4.65 -0.12 7.66
C VAL A 28 5.19 0.77 6.53
N VAL A 29 4.31 1.25 5.63
CA VAL A 29 4.70 2.14 4.54
C VAL A 29 5.17 3.50 5.07
N LEU A 30 4.50 4.04 6.10
CA LEU A 30 4.89 5.29 6.74
C LEU A 30 6.27 5.18 7.36
N LEU A 31 6.55 4.12 8.12
CA LEU A 31 7.87 3.90 8.74
C LEU A 31 8.97 3.78 7.68
N ALA A 32 8.72 3.04 6.59
CA ALA A 32 9.67 2.92 5.49
C ALA A 32 9.94 4.27 4.81
N GLY A 33 8.89 5.07 4.58
CA GLY A 33 9.01 6.43 4.04
C GLY A 33 9.78 7.36 4.97
N SER A 34 9.45 7.39 6.26
CA SER A 34 10.14 8.21 7.26
C SER A 34 11.63 7.84 7.37
N PHE A 35 11.95 6.55 7.36
CA PHE A 35 13.35 6.08 7.39
C PHE A 35 14.12 6.56 6.15
N SER A 36 13.52 6.44 4.97
CA SER A 36 14.14 6.86 3.71
C SER A 36 14.37 8.38 3.64
N ILE A 37 13.43 9.18 4.17
CA ILE A 37 13.58 10.64 4.29
C ILE A 37 14.71 10.98 5.28
N TYR A 38 14.75 10.31 6.44
CA TYR A 38 15.79 10.52 7.45
C TYR A 38 17.20 10.24 6.90
N GLU A 39 17.37 9.13 6.20
CA GLU A 39 18.61 8.78 5.51
C GLU A 39 19.00 9.84 4.47
N THR A 40 18.03 10.30 3.68
CA THR A 40 18.26 11.35 2.67
C THR A 40 18.68 12.68 3.31
N TYR A 41 18.01 13.09 4.38
CA TYR A 41 18.30 14.33 5.10
C TYR A 41 19.70 14.32 5.70
N THR A 42 20.09 13.20 6.33
CA THR A 42 21.36 13.05 7.04
C THR A 42 22.56 12.86 6.11
N LEU A 43 22.41 12.10 5.01
CA LEU A 43 23.52 11.81 4.10
C LEU A 43 23.75 12.88 3.03
N PHE A 44 22.70 13.60 2.61
CA PHE A 44 22.77 14.49 1.45
C PHE A 44 22.49 15.97 1.75
N ASN A 45 22.37 16.37 3.03
CA ASN A 45 22.05 17.75 3.46
C ASN A 45 20.82 18.33 2.74
N TYR A 46 19.82 17.49 2.52
CA TYR A 46 18.65 17.85 1.72
C TYR A 46 17.72 18.83 2.45
N SER A 47 17.15 19.80 1.71
CA SER A 47 16.13 20.72 2.22
C SER A 47 14.75 20.37 1.65
N LEU A 48 13.82 20.01 2.53
CA LEU A 48 12.42 19.68 2.21
C LEU A 48 11.71 20.87 1.55
N LYS A 49 11.23 20.67 0.33
CA LYS A 49 10.43 21.64 -0.43
C LYS A 49 8.94 21.30 -0.33
N LEU A 50 8.11 22.31 -0.58
CA LEU A 50 6.66 22.15 -0.60
C LEU A 50 6.19 21.15 -1.67
N MET A 51 6.90 21.06 -2.80
CA MET A 51 6.62 20.07 -3.84
C MET A 51 6.78 18.63 -3.33
N ASP A 52 7.78 18.35 -2.48
CA ASP A 52 7.99 17.00 -1.95
C ASP A 52 6.83 16.56 -1.04
N ILE A 53 6.29 17.50 -0.27
CA ILE A 53 5.11 17.26 0.58
C ILE A 53 3.90 16.89 -0.29
N ILE A 54 3.70 17.58 -1.43
CA ILE A 54 2.63 17.25 -2.38
C ILE A 54 2.84 15.85 -2.97
N LEU A 55 4.07 15.51 -3.39
CA LEU A 55 4.38 14.17 -3.90
C LEU A 55 4.14 13.08 -2.87
N ILE A 56 4.53 13.30 -1.60
CA ILE A 56 4.28 12.36 -0.49
C ILE A 56 2.78 12.15 -0.30
N CYS A 57 1.96 13.21 -0.34
CA CYS A 57 0.51 13.10 -0.24
C CYS A 57 -0.11 12.31 -1.40
N ILE A 58 0.31 12.60 -2.64
CA ILE A 58 -0.14 11.84 -3.83
C ILE A 58 0.25 10.36 -3.68
N TRP A 59 1.47 10.08 -3.23
CA TRP A 59 1.93 8.73 -3.01
C TRP A 59 1.14 8.00 -1.92
N ALA A 60 0.79 8.68 -0.80
CA ALA A 60 -0.04 8.10 0.25
C ALA A 60 -1.42 7.67 -0.24
N ILE A 61 -2.02 8.45 -1.16
CA ILE A 61 -3.28 8.07 -1.82
C ILE A 61 -3.06 6.85 -2.72
N GLY A 62 -2.02 6.88 -3.55
CA GLY A 62 -1.65 5.78 -4.44
C GLY A 62 -1.41 4.47 -3.67
N ALA A 63 -0.69 4.52 -2.57
CA ALA A 63 -0.41 3.37 -1.70
C ALA A 63 -1.70 2.73 -1.16
N ASN A 64 -2.71 3.53 -0.79
CA ASN A 64 -4.01 3.01 -0.36
C ASN A 64 -4.82 2.40 -1.52
N ILE A 65 -4.67 2.93 -2.74
CA ILE A 65 -5.28 2.35 -3.95
C ILE A 65 -4.65 0.99 -4.24
N PHE A 66 -3.32 0.89 -4.22
CA PHE A 66 -2.62 -0.38 -4.42
C PHE A 66 -2.98 -1.41 -3.35
N TYR A 67 -3.11 -1.00 -2.09
CA TYR A 67 -3.62 -1.86 -1.03
C TYR A 67 -5.01 -2.45 -1.36
N SER A 68 -5.89 -1.59 -1.90
CA SER A 68 -7.26 -1.97 -2.25
C SER A 68 -7.32 -2.98 -3.40
N LEU A 69 -6.26 -3.11 -4.22
CA LEU A 69 -6.17 -4.16 -5.24
C LEU A 69 -6.15 -5.57 -4.60
N GLY A 70 -5.55 -5.73 -3.41
CA GLY A 70 -5.60 -7.00 -2.68
C GLY A 70 -7.05 -7.42 -2.36
N THR A 71 -7.84 -6.50 -1.81
CA THR A 71 -9.28 -6.70 -1.59
C THR A 71 -10.02 -6.99 -2.90
N LEU A 72 -9.69 -6.26 -3.97
CA LEU A 72 -10.30 -6.40 -5.28
C LEU A 72 -10.04 -7.79 -5.87
N THR A 73 -8.80 -8.29 -5.83
CA THR A 73 -8.45 -9.62 -6.35
C THR A 73 -9.25 -10.73 -5.68
N GLU A 74 -9.45 -10.66 -4.37
CA GLU A 74 -10.29 -11.62 -3.67
C GLU A 74 -11.76 -11.52 -4.06
N LEU A 75 -12.27 -10.30 -4.28
CA LEU A 75 -13.61 -10.08 -4.79
C LEU A 75 -13.78 -10.64 -6.20
N PHE A 76 -12.76 -10.51 -7.06
CA PHE A 76 -12.74 -11.07 -8.41
C PHE A 76 -12.74 -12.61 -8.41
N ASP A 77 -11.93 -13.26 -7.57
CA ASP A 77 -11.95 -14.73 -7.41
C ASP A 77 -13.34 -15.22 -6.97
N TRP A 78 -13.95 -14.49 -6.04
CA TRP A 78 -15.29 -14.83 -5.57
C TRP A 78 -16.37 -14.65 -6.65
N HIS A 79 -16.37 -13.51 -7.35
CA HIS A 79 -17.43 -13.16 -8.29
C HIS A 79 -17.30 -13.90 -9.63
N TYR A 80 -16.11 -13.92 -10.22
CA TYR A 80 -15.89 -14.44 -11.57
C TYR A 80 -15.44 -15.91 -11.58
N PHE A 81 -14.63 -16.30 -10.60
CA PHE A 81 -14.06 -17.66 -10.54
C PHE A 81 -14.80 -18.57 -9.56
N HIS A 82 -15.88 -18.10 -8.93
CA HIS A 82 -16.65 -18.84 -7.92
C HIS A 82 -15.76 -19.47 -6.83
N ASN A 83 -14.74 -18.73 -6.37
CA ASN A 83 -13.70 -19.18 -5.42
C ASN A 83 -12.91 -20.42 -5.87
N LYS A 84 -12.75 -20.70 -7.18
CA LYS A 84 -11.92 -21.82 -7.65
C LYS A 84 -10.44 -21.64 -7.28
N ILE A 85 -9.93 -20.41 -7.30
CA ILE A 85 -8.52 -20.09 -7.01
C ILE A 85 -8.28 -20.07 -5.48
N LYS A 86 -9.31 -19.74 -4.70
CA LYS A 86 -9.28 -19.68 -3.23
C LYS A 86 -8.28 -18.64 -2.72
N ILE A 87 -8.32 -17.42 -3.29
CA ILE A 87 -7.43 -16.30 -2.92
C ILE A 87 -7.48 -15.99 -1.42
N TYR A 88 -8.60 -16.27 -0.75
CA TYR A 88 -8.73 -16.12 0.70
C TYR A 88 -7.63 -16.85 1.50
N ARG A 89 -7.05 -17.94 0.97
CA ARG A 89 -5.93 -18.68 1.59
C ARG A 89 -4.59 -17.97 1.46
N PHE A 90 -4.44 -17.16 0.43
CA PHE A 90 -3.21 -16.43 0.08
C PHE A 90 -3.23 -14.97 0.54
N ARG A 91 -4.24 -14.55 1.32
CA ARG A 91 -4.37 -13.19 1.86
C ARG A 91 -3.08 -12.66 2.49
N TRP A 92 -2.43 -13.46 3.33
CA TRP A 92 -1.16 -13.08 3.95
C TRP A 92 -0.04 -12.93 2.93
N PHE A 93 0.03 -13.78 1.92
CA PHE A 93 1.02 -13.67 0.85
C PHE A 93 0.84 -12.35 0.07
N PHE A 94 -0.38 -12.02 -0.35
CA PHE A 94 -0.67 -10.75 -1.04
C PHE A 94 -0.42 -9.53 -0.15
N PHE A 95 -0.81 -9.61 1.13
CA PHE A 95 -0.57 -8.53 2.08
C PHE A 95 0.93 -8.29 2.31
N ILE A 96 1.72 -9.33 2.56
CA ILE A 96 3.16 -9.23 2.81
C ILE A 96 3.88 -8.78 1.55
N SER A 97 3.63 -9.42 0.40
CA SER A 97 4.27 -9.05 -0.87
C SER A 97 3.93 -7.62 -1.29
N GLY A 98 2.65 -7.21 -1.17
CA GLY A 98 2.22 -5.85 -1.45
C GLY A 98 2.83 -4.81 -0.50
N SER A 99 2.97 -5.15 0.78
CA SER A 99 3.63 -4.28 1.77
C SER A 99 5.12 -4.11 1.45
N LEU A 100 5.83 -5.22 1.20
CA LEU A 100 7.25 -5.20 0.82
C LEU A 100 7.47 -4.41 -0.47
N PHE A 101 6.65 -4.66 -1.50
CA PHE A 101 6.69 -3.92 -2.76
C PHE A 101 6.50 -2.41 -2.52
N SER A 102 5.52 -2.04 -1.70
CA SER A 102 5.23 -0.64 -1.39
C SER A 102 6.37 0.02 -0.62
N CYS A 103 7.00 -0.69 0.33
CA CYS A 103 8.19 -0.20 1.03
C CYS A 103 9.36 0.03 0.06
N LEU A 104 9.70 -0.98 -0.75
CA LEU A 104 10.79 -0.89 -1.72
C LEU A 104 10.56 0.25 -2.72
N TRP A 105 9.34 0.35 -3.25
CA TRP A 105 8.98 1.39 -4.18
C TRP A 105 9.04 2.78 -3.54
N THR A 106 8.58 2.92 -2.29
CA THR A 106 8.67 4.19 -1.53
C THR A 106 10.12 4.61 -1.36
N SER A 107 10.99 3.70 -0.92
CA SER A 107 12.42 3.98 -0.76
C SER A 107 13.08 4.36 -2.07
N ILE A 108 12.86 3.58 -3.14
CA ILE A 108 13.43 3.87 -4.47
C ILE A 108 13.00 5.26 -4.96
N ASN A 109 11.72 5.63 -4.81
CA ASN A 109 11.24 6.93 -5.30
C ASN A 109 11.81 8.11 -4.52
N ILE A 110 11.96 7.97 -3.20
CA ILE A 110 12.60 8.98 -2.35
C ILE A 110 14.05 9.13 -2.80
N THR A 111 14.82 8.04 -2.79
CA THR A 111 16.22 8.04 -3.23
C THR A 111 16.36 8.60 -4.65
N SER A 112 15.61 8.12 -5.64
CA SER A 112 15.76 8.60 -7.02
C SER A 112 15.39 10.07 -7.20
N SER A 113 14.36 10.54 -6.50
CA SER A 113 13.91 11.94 -6.63
C SER A 113 14.85 12.91 -5.94
N PHE A 114 15.48 12.50 -4.84
CA PHE A 114 16.37 13.36 -4.07
C PHE A 114 17.82 13.33 -4.58
N TYR A 115 18.30 12.23 -5.16
CA TYR A 115 19.65 12.15 -5.75
C TYR A 115 19.81 12.98 -7.02
N THR A 116 18.73 13.35 -7.69
CA THR A 116 18.78 14.28 -8.84
C THR A 116 18.97 15.75 -8.45
N TYR A 117 18.91 16.08 -7.16
CA TYR A 117 19.21 17.42 -6.64
C TYR A 117 20.40 17.39 -5.66
N PRO A 118 21.60 16.94 -6.08
CA PRO A 118 22.77 17.21 -5.27
C PRO A 118 22.92 18.74 -5.22
N ILE A 119 22.89 19.29 -4.01
CA ILE A 119 23.27 20.68 -3.79
C ILE A 119 24.74 20.75 -4.19
N ILE A 120 25.01 21.36 -5.35
CA ILE A 120 26.34 21.86 -5.67
C ILE A 120 26.65 22.90 -4.57
N PRO A 121 27.79 22.80 -3.88
CA PRO A 121 28.15 23.72 -2.81
C PRO A 121 28.14 25.19 -3.26
#